data_AF-A0A3C1H9H2-F1
#
_entry.id   AF-A0A3C1H9H2-F1
#
_cell.length_a   1.000
_cell.length_b   1.000
_cell.length_c   1.000
_cell.angle_alpha   90.00
_cell.angle_beta   90.00
_cell.angle_gamma   90.00
#
_symmetry.space_group_name_H-M   'P 1'
#
loop_
_entity.id
_entity.type
_entity.pdbx_description
1 polymer ?
#
loop_
_entity_poly.entity_id
_entity_poly.type
_entity_poly.pdbx_seq_one_letter_code
_entity_poly.pdbx_strand_id
1 'polypeptide(L)'
;MDPHPLNPTQPGTRRQFVKTSAMATGALALSAIGAARAAGANDRIRIGMIGVGGMGTGHTHSLVKKSDEENIQVVAVSDVYQRRLNRAKSICKGEGYPDYRRLLERKDIDAVLIATPDHW
;
A
#
# COMPACT_ATOMS: atom_id res chain seq x y z
N MET A 1 -33.53 -62.84 24.30
CA MET A 1 -33.37 -61.44 24.77
C MET A 1 -31.92 -61.10 24.51
N ASP A 2 -31.65 -60.64 23.30
CA ASP A 2 -30.27 -60.45 22.82
C ASP A 2 -29.81 -59.04 23.23
N PRO A 3 -28.65 -58.87 23.86
CA PRO A 3 -28.17 -57.56 24.27
C PRO A 3 -27.70 -56.78 23.04
N HIS A 4 -28.31 -55.61 22.82
CA HIS A 4 -27.91 -54.62 21.83
C HIS A 4 -26.52 -54.05 22.17
N PRO A 5 -25.54 -54.06 21.26
CA PRO A 5 -24.22 -53.51 21.56
C PRO A 5 -24.27 -51.97 21.56
N LEU A 6 -23.92 -51.37 22.70
CA LEU A 6 -23.69 -49.92 22.81
C LEU A 6 -22.38 -49.58 22.10
N ASN A 7 -22.48 -48.79 21.03
CA ASN A 7 -21.36 -48.30 20.24
C ASN A 7 -20.58 -47.21 21.00
N PRO A 8 -19.30 -47.41 21.38
CA PRO A 8 -18.53 -46.36 22.05
C PRO A 8 -18.07 -45.33 21.01
N THR A 9 -18.50 -44.08 21.18
CA THR A 9 -17.95 -42.92 20.47
C THR A 9 -16.45 -42.81 20.76
N GLN A 10 -15.61 -43.20 19.80
CA GLN A 10 -14.15 -43.11 19.91
C GLN A 10 -13.70 -41.64 19.94
N PRO A 11 -12.98 -41.18 20.98
CA PRO A 11 -12.33 -39.89 20.97
C PRO A 11 -11.21 -39.88 19.91
N GLY A 12 -11.11 -38.80 19.13
CA GLY A 12 -10.11 -38.66 18.05
C GLY A 12 -8.68 -39.00 18.50
N THR A 13 -7.91 -39.65 17.63
CA THR A 13 -6.57 -40.16 17.98
C THR A 13 -5.56 -39.02 18.22
N ARG A 14 -4.52 -39.25 19.04
CA ARG A 14 -3.44 -38.27 19.30
C ARG A 14 -2.81 -37.70 18.02
N ARG A 15 -2.70 -38.54 16.98
CA ARG A 15 -2.19 -38.15 15.65
C ARG A 15 -3.12 -37.18 14.93
N GLN A 16 -4.43 -37.33 15.08
CA GLN A 16 -5.42 -36.38 14.60
C GLN A 16 -5.30 -35.05 15.33
N PHE A 17 -5.16 -35.08 16.66
CA PHE A 17 -4.95 -33.87 17.45
C PHE A 17 -3.71 -33.09 16.99
N VAL A 18 -2.56 -33.75 16.83
CA VAL A 18 -1.32 -33.09 16.35
C VAL A 18 -1.50 -32.51 14.95
N LYS A 19 -2.17 -33.21 14.03
CA LYS A 19 -2.46 -32.70 12.68
C LYS A 19 -3.36 -31.47 12.71
N THR A 20 -4.44 -31.52 13.48
CA THR A 20 -5.39 -30.41 13.60
C THR A 20 -4.73 -29.19 14.22
N SER A 21 -3.94 -29.37 15.28
CA SER A 21 -3.20 -28.28 15.92
C SER A 21 -2.15 -27.68 14.99
N ALA A 22 -1.41 -28.49 14.24
CA ALA A 22 -0.43 -27.99 13.26
C ALA A 22 -1.10 -27.19 12.14
N MET A 23 -2.26 -27.64 11.65
CA MET A 23 -3.04 -26.89 10.63
C MET A 23 -3.60 -25.58 11.18
N ALA A 24 -4.13 -25.57 12.41
CA ALA A 24 -4.64 -24.37 13.04
C ALA A 24 -3.54 -23.32 13.25
N THR A 25 -2.38 -23.73 13.79
CA THR A 25 -1.23 -22.84 13.97
C THR A 25 -0.68 -22.34 12.63
N GLY A 26 -0.60 -23.20 11.62
CA GLY A 26 -0.17 -22.83 10.27
C GLY A 26 -1.12 -21.81 9.61
N ALA A 27 -2.43 -21.98 9.76
CA ALA A 27 -3.44 -21.06 9.24
C ALA A 27 -3.38 -19.69 9.95
N LEU A 28 -3.19 -19.67 11.27
CA LEU A 28 -3.01 -18.43 12.03
C LEU A 28 -1.73 -17.69 11.63
N ALA A 29 -0.63 -18.42 11.42
CA ALA A 29 0.62 -17.82 10.96
C ALA A 29 0.49 -17.21 9.55
N LEU A 30 -0.15 -17.90 8.60
CA LEU A 30 -0.41 -17.36 7.27
C LEU A 30 -1.31 -16.12 7.30
N SER A 31 -2.37 -16.15 8.12
CA SER A 31 -3.27 -15.02 8.31
C SER A 31 -2.55 -13.80 8.89
N ALA A 32 -1.71 -14.00 9.91
CA ALA A 32 -0.92 -12.94 10.52
C ALA A 32 0.08 -12.31 9.52
N ILE A 33 0.73 -13.12 8.69
CA ILE A 33 1.62 -12.63 7.63
C ILE A 33 0.83 -11.82 6.59
N GLY A 34 -0.34 -12.32 6.19
CA GLY A 34 -1.24 -11.61 5.26
C GLY A 34 -1.70 -10.25 5.82
N ALA A 35 -2.11 -10.22 7.08
CA ALA A 35 -2.54 -9.00 7.77
C ALA A 35 -1.40 -7.99 7.93
N ALA A 36 -0.20 -8.45 8.31
CA ALA A 36 0.98 -7.59 8.42
C ALA A 36 1.39 -6.97 7.08
N ARG A 37 1.32 -7.74 5.98
CA ARG A 37 1.57 -7.22 4.63
C ARG A 37 0.50 -6.23 4.18
N ALA A 38 -0.77 -6.48 4.48
CA ALA A 38 -1.85 -5.57 4.15
C ALA A 38 -1.77 -4.24 4.93
N ALA A 39 -1.37 -4.29 6.20
CA ALA A 39 -1.13 -3.09 7.00
C ALA A 39 0.01 -2.24 6.41
N GLY A 40 1.15 -2.85 6.07
CA GLY A 40 2.26 -2.13 5.43
C GLY A 40 1.93 -1.57 4.05
N ALA A 41 1.09 -2.25 3.26
CA ALA A 41 0.68 -1.75 1.94
C ALA A 41 -0.29 -0.55 2.02
N ASN A 42 -1.08 -0.44 3.10
CA ASN A 42 -2.07 0.61 3.28
C ASN A 42 -1.53 1.87 3.97
N ASP A 43 -0.42 1.77 4.72
CA ASP A 43 0.23 2.89 5.43
C ASP A 43 1.42 3.48 4.64
N ARG A 44 1.28 3.66 3.32
CA ARG A 44 2.30 4.37 2.53
C ARG A 44 2.23 5.87 2.79
N ILE A 45 3.38 6.52 2.90
CA ILE A 45 3.47 7.99 2.96
C ILE A 45 3.09 8.55 1.58
N ARG A 46 1.99 9.30 1.54
CA ARG A 46 1.42 9.90 0.33
C ARG A 46 2.03 11.27 0.11
N ILE A 47 2.73 11.41 -1.01
CA ILE A 47 3.49 12.60 -1.38
C ILE A 47 2.78 13.34 -2.50
N GLY A 48 2.62 14.65 -2.32
CA GLY A 48 2.26 15.60 -3.37
C GLY A 48 3.51 16.28 -3.96
N MET A 49 3.60 16.37 -5.28
CA MET A 49 4.71 17.05 -5.96
C MET A 49 4.25 18.40 -6.54
N ILE A 50 4.91 19.50 -6.16
CA ILE A 50 4.59 20.86 -6.64
C ILE A 50 5.75 21.40 -7.47
N GLY A 51 5.49 21.74 -8.73
CA GLY A 51 6.50 22.10 -9.72
C GLY A 51 7.12 20.85 -10.34
N VAL A 52 6.67 20.48 -11.54
CA VAL A 52 7.18 19.28 -12.27
C VAL A 52 7.92 19.65 -13.55
N GLY A 53 8.81 20.65 -13.41
CA GLY A 53 9.85 21.00 -14.38
C GLY A 53 10.91 19.90 -14.55
N GLY A 54 12.14 20.27 -14.93
CA GLY A 54 13.23 19.30 -15.08
C GLY A 54 13.51 18.52 -13.79
N MET A 55 13.87 19.25 -12.72
CA MET A 55 14.16 18.65 -11.41
C MET A 55 12.95 17.98 -10.78
N GLY A 56 11.78 18.63 -10.79
CA GLY A 56 10.55 18.03 -10.24
C GLY A 56 10.14 16.73 -10.94
N THR A 57 10.32 16.63 -12.27
CA THR A 57 10.11 15.36 -12.99
C THR A 57 11.14 14.30 -12.56
N GLY A 58 12.42 14.68 -12.39
CA GLY A 58 13.47 13.80 -11.88
C GLY A 58 13.16 13.25 -10.48
N HIS A 59 12.76 14.12 -9.55
CA HIS A 59 12.33 13.73 -8.21
C HIS A 59 11.12 12.80 -8.25
N THR A 60 10.12 13.10 -9.10
CA THR A 60 8.95 12.22 -9.30
C THR A 60 9.38 10.82 -9.73
N HIS A 61 10.30 10.70 -10.68
CA HIS A 61 10.84 9.41 -11.10
C HIS A 61 11.55 8.65 -9.98
N SER A 62 12.41 9.34 -9.21
CA SER A 62 13.14 8.73 -8.10
C SER A 62 12.21 8.22 -7.01
N LEU A 63 11.18 9.01 -6.64
CA LEU A 63 10.20 8.61 -5.63
C LEU A 63 9.36 7.42 -6.10
N VAL A 64 8.92 7.40 -7.37
CA VAL A 64 8.16 6.28 -7.93
C VAL A 64 9.01 5.01 -7.97
N LYS A 65 10.28 5.11 -8.38
CA LYS A 65 11.21 3.96 -8.41
C LYS A 65 11.44 3.36 -7.02
N LYS A 66 11.45 4.20 -5.99
CA LYS A 66 11.68 3.81 -4.60
C LYS A 66 10.41 3.53 -3.80
N SER A 67 9.24 3.56 -4.45
CA SER A 67 7.94 3.49 -3.76
C SER A 67 7.80 2.30 -2.82
N ASP A 68 8.21 1.11 -3.25
CA ASP A 68 8.14 -0.11 -2.43
C ASP A 68 9.21 -0.20 -1.35
N GLU A 69 10.44 0.25 -1.65
CA GLU A 69 11.57 0.21 -0.72
C GLU A 69 11.38 1.17 0.46
N GLU A 70 10.89 2.39 0.16
CA GLU A 70 10.77 3.47 1.14
C GLU A 70 9.34 3.59 1.70
N ASN A 71 8.42 2.68 1.31
CA ASN A 71 7.02 2.71 1.69
C ASN A 71 6.34 4.07 1.41
N ILE A 72 6.56 4.62 0.21
CA ILE A 72 6.04 5.92 -0.23
C ILE A 72 5.18 5.78 -1.49
N GLN A 73 4.34 6.78 -1.76
CA GLN A 73 3.57 6.87 -2.99
C GLN A 73 3.39 8.34 -3.42
N VAL A 74 3.70 8.66 -4.67
CA VAL A 74 3.34 9.97 -5.25
C VAL A 74 1.89 9.92 -5.73
N VAL A 75 0.99 10.59 -5.02
CA VAL A 75 -0.46 10.52 -5.28
C VAL A 75 -1.00 11.71 -6.08
N ALA A 76 -0.28 12.83 -6.07
CA ALA A 76 -0.67 14.05 -6.76
C ALA A 76 0.55 14.83 -7.28
N VAL A 77 0.39 15.50 -8.42
CA VAL A 77 1.39 16.39 -9.02
C VAL A 77 0.74 17.72 -9.41
N SER A 78 1.51 18.81 -9.38
CA SER A 78 1.03 20.13 -9.80
C SER A 78 2.07 20.92 -10.59
N ASP A 79 1.62 21.54 -11.69
CA ASP A 79 2.37 22.48 -12.51
C ASP A 79 1.39 23.24 -13.40
N VAL A 80 1.61 24.55 -13.56
CA VAL A 80 0.76 25.42 -14.40
C VAL A 80 0.89 25.10 -15.89
N TYR A 81 2.02 24.51 -16.32
CA TYR A 81 2.23 24.12 -17.70
C TYR A 81 1.73 22.70 -17.97
N GLN A 82 0.59 22.60 -18.65
CA GLN A 82 -0.13 21.34 -18.91
C GLN A 82 0.75 20.21 -19.46
N ARG A 83 1.72 20.50 -20.32
CA ARG A 83 2.63 19.49 -20.89
C ARG A 83 3.49 18.84 -19.81
N ARG A 84 4.00 19.62 -18.85
CA ARG A 84 4.80 19.12 -17.72
C ARG A 84 3.91 18.32 -16.77
N LEU A 85 2.73 18.83 -16.48
CA LEU A 85 1.73 18.17 -15.65
C LEU A 85 1.37 16.78 -16.20
N ASN A 86 0.99 16.69 -17.48
CA ASN A 86 0.61 15.42 -18.11
C ASN A 86 1.77 14.41 -18.12
N ARG A 87 3.01 14.88 -18.34
CA ARG A 87 4.20 14.02 -18.25
C ARG A 87 4.36 13.45 -16.84
N ALA A 88 4.30 14.28 -15.81
CA ALA A 88 4.45 13.82 -14.43
C ALA A 88 3.33 12.84 -14.03
N LYS A 89 2.08 13.09 -14.43
CA LYS A 89 0.97 12.16 -14.23
C LYS A 89 1.25 10.78 -14.82
N SER A 90 1.85 10.72 -16.01
CA SER A 90 2.18 9.43 -16.64
C SER A 90 3.24 8.63 -15.86
N ILE A 91 4.10 9.32 -15.11
CA ILE A 91 5.16 8.71 -14.30
C ILE A 91 4.61 8.17 -12.99
N CYS A 92 3.90 9.00 -12.21
CA CYS A 92 3.39 8.61 -10.90
C CYS A 92 2.05 7.89 -10.93
N LYS A 93 1.29 7.99 -12.03
CA LYS A 93 -0.11 7.55 -12.14
C LYS A 93 -1.04 8.21 -11.10
N GLY A 94 -0.63 9.36 -10.56
CA GLY A 94 -1.40 10.16 -9.62
C GLY A 94 -2.27 11.22 -10.31
N GLU A 95 -3.00 11.96 -9.50
CA GLU A 95 -3.85 13.07 -9.95
C GLU A 95 -3.00 14.29 -10.31
N GLY A 96 -3.48 15.10 -11.26
CA GLY A 96 -2.77 16.29 -11.70
C GLY A 96 -3.58 17.55 -11.50
N TYR A 97 -2.94 18.58 -10.96
CA TYR A 97 -3.56 19.84 -10.59
C TYR A 97 -2.81 21.01 -11.26
N PRO A 98 -3.46 21.81 -12.12
CA PRO A 98 -2.82 23.01 -12.67
C PRO A 98 -2.59 24.10 -11.60
N ASP A 99 -3.34 24.01 -10.49
CA ASP A 99 -3.25 24.90 -9.35
C ASP A 99 -2.87 24.10 -8.10
N TYR A 100 -1.70 24.38 -7.53
CA TYR A 100 -1.17 23.63 -6.39
C TYR A 100 -2.05 23.79 -5.14
N ARG A 101 -2.85 24.86 -5.02
CA ARG A 101 -3.75 25.06 -3.87
C ARG A 101 -4.81 23.95 -3.82
N ARG A 102 -5.26 23.45 -4.97
CA ARG A 102 -6.16 22.30 -5.07
C ARG A 102 -5.51 20.99 -4.64
N LEU A 103 -4.22 20.83 -4.91
CA LEU A 103 -3.46 19.70 -4.39
C LEU A 103 -3.35 19.77 -2.87
N LEU A 104 -3.10 20.96 -2.30
CA LEU A 104 -3.01 21.16 -0.84
C LEU A 104 -4.35 20.97 -0.11
N GLU A 105 -5.49 21.06 -0.81
CA GLU A 105 -6.81 20.75 -0.25
C GLU A 105 -7.00 19.25 0.04
N ARG A 106 -6.14 18.37 -0.52
CA ARG A 106 -6.20 16.92 -0.26
C ARG A 106 -5.73 16.59 1.15
N LYS A 107 -6.67 16.14 1.98
CA LYS A 107 -6.44 15.72 3.37
C LYS A 107 -5.68 14.41 3.52
N ASP A 108 -5.51 13.67 2.44
CA ASP A 108 -4.85 12.38 2.44
C ASP A 108 -3.41 12.47 1.91
N ILE A 109 -2.88 13.68 1.70
CA ILE A 109 -1.46 13.88 1.43
C ILE A 109 -0.75 14.11 2.75
N ASP A 110 0.28 13.30 3.03
CA ASP A 110 1.07 13.39 4.27
C ASP A 110 2.18 14.43 4.17
N ALA A 111 2.76 14.60 2.98
CA ALA A 111 3.84 15.53 2.74
C ALA A 111 3.85 16.08 1.31
N VAL A 112 4.46 17.25 1.11
CA VAL A 112 4.70 17.82 -0.22
C VAL A 112 6.19 18.03 -0.50
N LEU A 113 6.60 17.75 -1.73
CA LEU A 113 7.90 18.12 -2.27
C LEU A 113 7.73 19.29 -3.23
N ILE A 114 8.36 20.42 -2.91
CA ILE A 114 8.28 21.65 -3.69
C ILE A 114 9.57 21.82 -4.50
N ALA A 115 9.44 21.71 -5.82
CA ALA A 115 10.54 21.83 -6.79
C ALA A 115 10.25 22.96 -7.81
N THR A 116 9.55 24.00 -7.37
CA THR A 116 9.35 25.23 -8.15
C THR A 116 10.64 26.04 -8.19
N PRO A 117 10.94 26.73 -9.31
CA PRO A 117 12.04 27.69 -9.37
C PRO A 117 11.82 28.84 -8.37
N ASP A 118 12.91 29.54 -8.06
CA ASP A 118 12.93 30.76 -7.24
C ASP A 118 12.36 31.99 -7.97
N HIS A 119 12.23 31.91 -9.30
CA HIS A 119 11.68 32.96 -10.16
C HIS A 119 10.56 32.40 -11.05
N TRP A 120 9.58 33.24 -11.39
CA TRP A 120 8.38 32.86 -12.13
C TRP A 120 8.19 33.69 -13.39
#